data_AF-A0A1J4UFV1-F1
#
_entry.id   AF-A0A1J4UFV1-F1
#
_cell.length_a   1.000
_cell.length_b   1.000
_cell.length_c   1.000
_cell.angle_alpha   90.00
_cell.angle_beta   90.00
_cell.angle_gamma   90.00
#
_symmetry.space_group_name_H-M   'P 1'
#
loop_
_entity.id
_entity.type
_entity.pdbx_description
1 polymer ?
#
loop_
_entity_poly.entity_id
_entity_poly.type
_entity_poly.pdbx_seq_one_letter_code
_entity_poly.pdbx_strand_id
1 'polypeptide(L)'
;MHVLMAVRELTEKTVQRKNYFLEVAENPRGLATTHYFTNLNGNQLKLINAALSEHGHALERAEDGRFSFMHVIPKTGLANFQKDQLNRPDFDGITRLNNLVKYLRKHARCKKKK
;
A
#
# COMPACT_ATOMS: atom_id res chain seq x y z
N MET A 1 11.04 -9.72 -0.03
CA MET A 1 9.97 -9.07 0.78
C MET A 1 9.03 -8.36 -0.19
N HIS A 2 7.71 -8.42 -0.02
CA HIS A 2 6.76 -7.75 -0.93
C HIS A 2 6.67 -6.26 -0.56
N VAL A 3 6.69 -5.33 -1.54
CA VAL A 3 6.73 -3.87 -1.28
C VAL A 3 5.67 -3.39 -0.29
N LEU A 4 4.45 -3.94 -0.37
CA LEU A 4 3.34 -3.62 0.53
C LEU A 4 3.65 -3.94 2.01
N MET A 5 4.50 -4.93 2.27
CA MET A 5 4.92 -5.31 3.62
C MET A 5 5.93 -4.32 4.19
N ALA A 6 6.90 -3.92 3.37
CA ALA A 6 7.89 -2.91 3.75
C ALA A 6 7.21 -1.56 3.99
N VAL A 7 6.30 -1.17 3.09
CA VAL A 7 5.50 0.04 3.22
C VAL A 7 4.63 -0.01 4.47
N ARG A 8 3.96 -1.14 4.77
CA ARG A 8 3.19 -1.31 6.00
C ARG A 8 4.04 -1.06 7.24
N GLU A 9 5.15 -1.79 7.36
CA GLU A 9 6.01 -1.71 8.53
C GLU A 9 6.57 -0.30 8.73
N LEU A 10 7.01 0.32 7.64
CA LEU A 10 7.55 1.67 7.68
C LEU A 10 6.46 2.70 8.03
N THR A 11 5.30 2.61 7.40
CA THR A 11 4.18 3.53 7.65
C THR A 11 3.69 3.42 9.09
N GLU A 12 3.53 2.21 9.63
CA GLU A 12 3.09 2.00 11.02
C GLU A 12 4.10 2.54 12.04
N LYS A 13 5.41 2.49 11.74
CA LYS A 13 6.48 2.95 12.65
C LYS A 13 6.79 4.43 12.52
N THR A 14 6.56 5.02 11.36
CA THR A 14 7.08 6.37 11.04
C THR A 14 6.01 7.41 10.78
N VAL A 15 4.78 7.02 10.42
CA VAL A 15 3.73 7.95 10.00
C VAL A 15 2.53 7.85 10.96
N GLN A 16 2.01 9.00 11.39
CA GLN A 16 0.75 9.03 12.15
C GLN A 16 -0.39 8.54 11.26
N ARG A 17 -1.33 7.73 11.77
CA ARG A 17 -2.45 7.15 11.00
C ARG A 17 -3.18 8.16 10.09
N LYS A 18 -3.46 9.36 10.62
CA LYS A 18 -4.16 10.44 9.90
C LYS A 18 -3.38 11.02 8.72
N ASN A 19 -2.07 10.77 8.65
CA ASN A 19 -1.18 11.31 7.62
C ASN A 19 -0.99 10.34 6.45
N TYR A 20 -1.65 9.18 6.48
CA TYR A 20 -1.56 8.15 5.45
C TYR A 20 -2.94 7.77 4.90
N PHE A 21 -3.06 7.78 3.58
CA PHE A 21 -4.29 7.42 2.87
C PHE A 21 -3.99 6.33 1.85
N LEU A 22 -4.95 5.41 1.68
CA LEU A 22 -4.87 4.34 0.70
C LEU A 22 -6.11 4.38 -0.17
N GLU A 23 -5.88 4.59 -1.47
CA GLU A 23 -6.90 4.48 -2.49
C GLU A 23 -6.72 3.18 -3.27
N VAL A 24 -7.84 2.55 -3.60
CA VAL A 24 -7.85 1.28 -4.32
C VAL A 24 -8.80 1.36 -5.49
N ALA A 25 -8.23 1.25 -6.69
CA ALA A 25 -8.94 1.27 -7.95
C ALA A 25 -8.82 -0.07 -8.67
N GLU A 26 -9.80 -0.38 -9.51
CA GLU A 26 -9.67 -1.50 -10.43
C GLU A 26 -8.80 -1.11 -11.61
N ASN A 27 -7.97 -2.04 -12.03
CA ASN A 27 -7.13 -1.91 -13.21
C ASN A 27 -7.34 -3.17 -14.08
N PRO A 28 -7.30 -3.08 -15.41
CA PRO A 28 -7.38 -4.26 -16.28
C PRO A 28 -6.41 -5.39 -15.87
N ARG A 29 -5.24 -5.02 -15.33
CA ARG A 29 -4.18 -5.93 -14.87
C ARG A 29 -4.34 -6.41 -13.41
N GLY A 30 -5.21 -5.81 -12.60
CA GLY A 30 -5.23 -6.06 -11.16
C GLY A 30 -5.99 -5.03 -10.32
N LEU A 31 -5.61 -4.91 -9.05
CA LEU A 31 -5.99 -3.78 -8.21
C LEU A 31 -4.82 -2.80 -8.16
N ALA A 32 -5.07 -1.56 -8.58
CA ALA A 32 -4.15 -0.47 -8.38
C ALA A 32 -4.36 0.09 -6.96
N THR A 33 -3.29 0.11 -6.18
CA THR A 33 -3.27 0.69 -4.83
C THR A 33 -2.38 1.92 -4.86
N THR A 34 -2.97 3.09 -4.60
CA THR A 34 -2.24 4.35 -4.50
C THR A 34 -2.12 4.73 -3.05
N HIS A 35 -0.87 4.87 -2.61
CA HIS A 35 -0.52 5.17 -1.23
C HIS A 35 -0.17 6.65 -1.15
N TYR A 36 -0.83 7.40 -0.29
CA TYR A 36 -0.59 8.83 -0.10
C TYR A 36 -0.05 9.09 1.31
N PHE A 37 0.94 9.97 1.38
CA PHE A 37 1.60 10.42 2.59
C PHE A 37 1.55 11.93 2.66
N THR A 38 1.19 12.45 3.83
CA THR A 38 1.08 13.88 4.10
C THR A 38 1.90 14.24 5.33
N ASN A 39 2.33 15.50 5.44
CA ASN A 39 3.08 15.99 6.61
C ASN A 39 4.31 15.12 6.97
N LEU A 40 5.05 14.65 5.95
CA LEU A 40 6.32 13.95 6.14
C LEU A 40 7.43 14.96 6.41
N ASN A 41 8.23 14.72 7.45
CA ASN A 41 9.49 15.43 7.65
C ASN A 41 10.59 14.87 6.74
N GLY A 42 11.71 15.60 6.63
CA GLY A 42 12.81 15.23 5.73
C GLY A 42 13.40 13.85 5.98
N ASN A 43 13.44 13.38 7.24
CA ASN A 43 13.93 12.03 7.56
C ASN A 43 12.91 10.94 7.18
N GLN A 44 11.63 11.15 7.46
CA GLN A 44 10.56 10.24 7.06
C GLN A 44 10.51 10.09 5.54
N LEU A 45 10.63 11.20 4.80
CA LEU A 45 10.64 11.16 3.33
C LEU A 45 11.82 10.33 2.79
N LYS A 46 13.03 10.55 3.32
CA LYS A 46 14.21 9.77 2.93
C LYS A 46 14.04 8.27 3.21
N LEU A 47 13.52 7.92 4.38
CA LEU A 47 13.29 6.52 4.76
C LEU A 47 12.27 5.84 3.84
N ILE A 48 11.14 6.51 3.56
CA ILE A 48 10.09 5.96 2.68
C ILE A 48 10.59 5.83 1.25
N ASN A 49 11.28 6.85 0.74
CA ASN A 49 11.83 6.81 -0.61
C ASN A 49 12.88 5.71 -0.78
N ALA A 50 13.77 5.53 0.21
CA ALA A 50 14.76 4.45 0.20
C ALA A 50 14.11 3.07 0.18
N ALA A 51 13.14 2.82 1.07
CA ALA A 51 12.43 1.54 1.13
C ALA A 51 11.65 1.23 -0.17
N LEU A 52 11.06 2.25 -0.81
CA LEU A 52 10.39 2.07 -2.08
C LEU A 52 11.39 1.79 -3.21
N SER A 53 12.54 2.46 -3.21
CA SER A 53 13.58 2.30 -4.22
C SER A 53 14.15 0.88 -4.24
N GLU A 54 14.30 0.25 -3.08
CA GLU A 54 14.68 -1.17 -2.95
C GLU A 54 13.69 -2.13 -3.64
N HIS A 55 12.46 -1.66 -3.87
CA HIS A 55 11.39 -2.41 -4.53
C HIS A 55 11.08 -1.89 -5.94
N GLY A 56 11.91 -1.00 -6.51
CA GLY A 56 11.71 -0.45 -7.84
C GLY A 56 10.54 0.55 -7.93
N HIS A 57 10.17 1.15 -6.80
CA HIS A 57 9.16 2.20 -6.72
C HIS A 57 9.80 3.52 -6.30
N ALA A 58 9.20 4.65 -6.69
CA ALA A 58 9.62 5.97 -6.26
C ALA A 58 8.43 6.73 -5.66
N LEU A 59 8.70 7.62 -4.71
CA LEU A 59 7.69 8.61 -4.30
C LEU A 59 7.60 9.70 -5.36
N GLU A 60 6.38 9.97 -5.78
CA GLU A 60 6.03 11.11 -6.61
C GLU A 60 5.38 12.17 -5.72
N ARG A 61 5.65 13.44 -5.99
CA ARG A 61 4.97 14.54 -5.32
C ARG A 61 3.73 14.91 -6.15
N ALA A 62 2.55 14.74 -5.57
CA ALA A 62 1.29 15.18 -6.15
C ALA A 62 1.18 16.72 -6.12
N GLU A 63 0.34 17.28 -6.99
CA GLU A 63 0.16 18.73 -7.14
C GLU A 63 -0.33 19.41 -5.86
N ASP A 64 -1.09 18.69 -5.03
CA ASP A 64 -1.57 19.15 -3.73
C ASP A 64 -0.55 19.02 -2.59
N GLY A 65 0.71 18.70 -2.92
CA GLY A 65 1.82 18.60 -1.97
C GLY A 65 1.90 17.28 -1.21
N ARG A 66 1.00 16.33 -1.46
CA ARG A 66 1.10 14.97 -0.92
C ARG A 66 2.20 14.19 -1.64
N PHE A 67 2.83 13.25 -0.95
CA PHE A 67 3.72 12.28 -1.60
C PHE A 67 2.95 10.99 -1.86
N SER A 68 3.09 10.39 -3.03
CA SER A 68 2.38 9.17 -3.37
C SER A 68 3.22 8.20 -4.17
N PHE A 69 2.85 6.92 -4.13
CA PHE A 69 3.30 5.95 -5.11
C PHE A 69 2.16 4.98 -5.44
N MET A 70 2.21 4.42 -6.65
CA MET A 70 1.24 3.43 -7.10
C MET A 70 1.88 2.04 -7.17
N HIS A 71 1.12 1.03 -6.76
CA HIS A 71 1.48 -0.37 -6.92
C HIS A 71 0.29 -1.15 -7.50
N VAL A 72 0.54 -2.04 -8.46
CA VAL A 72 -0.51 -2.88 -9.05
C VAL A 72 -0.37 -4.31 -8.55
N ILE A 73 -1.38 -4.79 -7.86
CA ILE A 73 -1.48 -6.18 -7.41
C ILE A 73 -2.14 -6.98 -8.53
N PRO A 74 -1.45 -7.95 -9.15
CA PRO A 74 -1.99 -8.71 -10.27
C PRO A 74 -3.28 -9.46 -9.90
N LYS A 75 -4.22 -9.58 -10.86
CA LYS A 75 -5.46 -10.36 -10.69
C LYS A 75 -5.23 -11.79 -10.19
N THR A 76 -4.09 -12.39 -10.53
CA THR A 76 -3.70 -13.75 -10.15
C THR A 76 -3.52 -13.97 -8.64
N GLY A 77 -3.64 -12.92 -7.81
CA GLY A 77 -3.69 -13.02 -6.34
C GLY A 77 -5.00 -12.53 -5.70
N LEU A 78 -6.00 -12.16 -6.50
CA LEU A 78 -7.18 -11.39 -6.06
C LEU A 78 -8.51 -12.09 -6.28
N ALA A 79 -8.52 -13.38 -6.65
CA ALA A 79 -9.72 -14.10 -7.07
C ALA A 79 -10.91 -14.08 -6.09
N ASN A 80 -10.69 -13.71 -4.81
CA ASN A 80 -11.74 -13.56 -3.79
C ASN A 80 -11.60 -12.23 -3.02
N PHE A 81 -10.90 -11.25 -3.57
CA PHE A 81 -10.68 -9.99 -2.87
C PHE A 81 -11.89 -9.08 -3.03
N GLN A 82 -12.65 -8.91 -1.94
CA GLN A 82 -13.74 -7.95 -1.91
C GLN A 82 -13.17 -6.53 -1.74
N LYS A 83 -13.02 -5.80 -2.86
CA LYS A 83 -12.61 -4.39 -2.90
C LYS A 83 -13.43 -3.51 -1.95
N ASP A 84 -14.71 -3.84 -1.78
CA ASP A 84 -15.64 -3.12 -0.91
C ASP A 84 -15.22 -3.14 0.57
N GLN A 85 -14.46 -4.15 1.00
CA GLN A 85 -13.93 -4.19 2.37
C GLN A 85 -12.81 -3.16 2.61
N LEU A 86 -12.12 -2.70 1.57
CA LEU A 86 -11.13 -1.63 1.68
C LEU A 86 -11.73 -0.25 1.46
N ASN A 87 -12.77 -0.14 0.64
CA ASN A 87 -13.36 1.16 0.30
C ASN A 87 -14.37 1.66 1.35
N ARG A 88 -14.45 1.02 2.51
CA ARG A 88 -15.34 1.48 3.58
C ARG A 88 -14.86 2.83 4.12
N PRO A 89 -15.76 3.82 4.29
CA PRO A 89 -15.40 5.18 4.70
C PRO A 89 -14.88 5.25 6.15
N ASP A 90 -15.19 4.27 6.98
CA ASP A 90 -14.75 4.17 8.38
C ASP A 90 -13.29 3.72 8.54
N PHE A 91 -12.66 3.19 7.48
CA PHE A 91 -11.27 2.73 7.55
C PHE A 91 -10.28 3.81 7.11
N ASP A 92 -9.36 4.16 8.00
CA ASP A 92 -8.16 4.93 7.67
C ASP A 92 -7.25 4.13 6.70
N GLY A 93 -6.33 4.84 6.02
CA GLY A 93 -5.45 4.22 5.05
C GLY A 93 -4.64 3.04 5.61
N ILE A 94 -4.15 3.15 6.86
CA ILE A 94 -3.31 2.12 7.51
C ILE A 94 -4.14 0.85 7.75
N THR A 95 -5.39 1.01 8.17
CA THR A 95 -6.34 -0.08 8.41
C THR A 95 -6.67 -0.80 7.10
N ARG A 96 -6.88 -0.05 6.02
CA ARG A 96 -7.06 -0.62 4.68
C ARG A 96 -5.80 -1.40 4.24
N LEU A 97 -4.62 -0.83 4.42
CA LEU A 97 -3.35 -1.50 4.10
C LEU A 97 -3.18 -2.81 4.89
N ASN A 98 -3.53 -2.81 6.17
CA ASN A 98 -3.45 -3.98 7.03
C ASN A 98 -4.38 -5.11 6.58
N ASN A 99 -5.62 -4.78 6.23
CA ASN A 99 -6.57 -5.75 5.71
C ASN A 99 -6.11 -6.34 4.38
N LEU A 100 -5.57 -5.50 3.49
CA LEU A 100 -5.01 -5.92 2.21
C LEU A 100 -3.82 -6.88 2.40
N VAL A 101 -2.85 -6.50 3.23
CA VAL A 101 -1.67 -7.33 3.51
C VAL A 101 -2.08 -8.66 4.16
N LYS A 102 -3.05 -8.64 5.07
CA LYS A 102 -3.59 -9.84 5.71
C LYS A 102 -4.23 -10.79 4.70
N TYR A 103 -5.04 -10.25 3.78
CA TYR A 103 -5.62 -11.03 2.70
C TYR A 103 -4.54 -11.65 1.81
N LEU A 104 -3.59 -10.83 1.35
CA LEU A 104 -2.50 -11.30 0.48
C LEU A 104 -1.68 -12.40 1.16
N ARG A 105 -1.35 -12.28 2.44
CA ARG A 105 -0.65 -13.36 3.17
C ARG A 105 -1.46 -14.65 3.24
N LYS A 106 -2.76 -14.55 3.51
CA LYS A 106 -3.66 -15.71 3.62
C LYS A 106 -3.76 -16.45 2.29
N HIS A 107 -3.88 -15.72 1.18
CA HIS A 107 -4.13 -16.29 -0.15
C HIS A 107 -2.85 -16.55 -0.97
N ALA A 108 -1.73 -15.86 -0.69
CA ALA A 108 -0.43 -16.18 -1.29
C ALA A 108 0.17 -17.48 -0.74
N ARG A 109 -0.20 -17.90 0.49
CA ARG A 109 0.22 -19.19 1.07
C ARG A 109 -0.30 -20.43 0.33
N CYS A 110 -1.25 -20.28 -0.60
CA CYS A 110 -1.79 -21.41 -1.37
C CYS A 110 -0.94 -21.86 -2.57
N LYS A 111 0.26 -21.30 -2.79
CA LYS A 111 1.21 -21.76 -3.83
C LYS A 111 2.44 -22.53 -3.33
N LYS A 112 2.44 -23.06 -2.10
CA LYS A 112 3.33 -24.20 -1.79
C LYS A 112 2.64 -25.48 -2.23
N LYS A 113 2.75 -25.81 -3.53
CA LYS A 113 2.51 -27.18 -3.99
C LYS A 113 3.57 -28.08 -3.33
N LYS A 114 3.10 -29.16 -2.71
CA LYS A 114 3.88 -30.36 -2.37
C LYS A 114 4.58 -30.90 -3.60
#